data_AF-F4Q0X9-F1
#
_entry.id   AF-F4Q0X9-F1
#
_cell.length_a   1.000
_cell.length_b   1.000
_cell.length_c   1.000
_cell.angle_alpha   90.00
_cell.angle_beta   90.00
_cell.angle_gamma   90.00
#
_symmetry.space_group_name_H-M   'P 1'
#
loop_
_entity.id
_entity.type
_entity.pdbx_description
1 polymer ?
#
loop_
_entity_poly.entity_id
_entity_poly.type
_entity_poly.pdbx_seq_one_letter_code
_entity_poly.pdbx_strand_id
1 'polypeptide(L)'
;MENKGNSESTTTTTTTTSTAPSTESIGVAKDGCNSSRILNINVGIMGHVDSGKTSLAKVLSTSLSTAALDKSPASQERGITLDLGFSSFNVDVASHPLLSQRSEIANHYDRVQFTLVDCPGHASLIRTIIGGSQIIDMMFLVIDINKGIQTQTAEIDQIPQESRQSKIDTMSTKLRKVLEKTCFSQSPMVSVSANPGVVSEEANVNNNQQQQQQQPLQPSQPIGLNQMIDELCKFIEIPKRDDQGTFLFEFDHCFQIKGQGSVLTGTVLKGSIEINQTVQIPQLNLEKKIKSMQMFHKPVKKVVQGDRAGICVTQLDSKLLERGLLCTPKTVPLLNGAIISIEKVRFYKNLVKTNSHFHVTIGHTTTTAIVTFFGNKILDQSTPTTKEETGSIHQFNEKIEYSFMEYLEPTSLEYPVGSQFALIKFDHPVLCPLESVIIGSKLDVALDTSGCRIAFHGSLLQGIDASNRQILHDTLRIFKTKVKEGAVERVHSEDTLIGKNLFSKQTDLSSFIGNYLFGILLVSLSPLDYYLNLLLKRVDKKTFL
;
A
#
# COMPACT_ATOMS: atom_id res chain seq x y z
N MET A 1 18.65 64.49 -69.35
CA MET A 1 17.86 63.37 -68.79
C MET A 1 18.82 62.19 -68.61
N GLU A 2 19.86 62.38 -67.80
CA GLU A 2 19.92 62.12 -66.34
C GLU A 2 20.03 60.61 -66.07
N ASN A 3 21.25 60.05 -66.23
CA ASN A 3 22.30 59.79 -65.22
C ASN A 3 22.01 58.52 -64.39
N LYS A 4 22.65 57.37 -64.70
CA LYS A 4 24.01 56.91 -64.28
C LYS A 4 24.15 56.88 -62.75
N GLY A 5 24.63 55.84 -62.07
CA GLY A 5 25.24 54.56 -62.42
C GLY A 5 25.96 53.98 -61.18
N ASN A 6 26.52 52.79 -61.37
CA ASN A 6 27.67 52.19 -60.69
C ASN A 6 27.64 51.62 -59.25
N SER A 7 28.43 50.54 -59.23
CA SER A 7 28.97 49.62 -58.23
C SER A 7 29.87 50.23 -57.14
N GLU A 8 30.16 49.40 -56.11
CA GLU A 8 31.43 49.17 -55.37
C GLU A 8 31.10 48.96 -53.87
N SER A 9 31.26 47.77 -53.28
CA SER A 9 32.48 47.11 -52.76
C SER A 9 33.32 47.92 -51.76
N THR A 10 33.77 47.19 -50.71
CA THR A 10 35.05 47.34 -49.97
C THR A 10 35.21 48.51 -48.96
N THR A 11 35.83 48.42 -47.76
CA THR A 11 36.41 47.38 -46.88
C THR A 11 36.76 48.11 -45.54
N THR A 12 37.00 47.36 -44.46
CA THR A 12 38.00 47.65 -43.36
C THR A 12 37.61 48.74 -42.34
N THR A 13 37.94 48.76 -41.05
CA THR A 13 38.84 48.05 -40.11
C THR A 13 38.29 48.48 -38.72
N THR A 14 38.28 47.75 -37.61
CA THR A 14 39.44 47.47 -36.75
C THR A 14 38.89 46.82 -35.48
N THR A 15 39.43 45.67 -35.10
CA THR A 15 39.11 44.97 -33.86
C THR A 15 40.33 45.05 -32.96
N THR A 16 40.28 45.79 -31.85
CA THR A 16 41.22 45.65 -30.73
C THR A 16 40.61 46.23 -29.44
N THR A 17 40.46 45.33 -28.45
CA THR A 17 40.63 45.50 -26.99
C THR A 17 39.86 46.60 -26.24
N SER A 18 39.00 46.21 -25.29
CA SER A 18 39.33 46.17 -23.84
C SER A 18 38.08 46.07 -22.95
N THR A 19 38.07 45.07 -22.07
CA THR A 19 37.58 45.05 -20.66
C THR A 19 36.37 45.89 -20.19
N ALA A 20 35.48 45.20 -19.46
CA ALA A 20 34.28 45.65 -18.74
C ALA A 20 34.50 46.82 -17.73
N PRO A 21 33.42 47.48 -17.28
CA PRO A 21 32.77 47.02 -16.05
C PRO A 21 31.22 47.11 -16.00
N SER A 22 30.70 46.37 -15.02
CA SER A 22 29.34 46.27 -14.47
C SER A 22 28.58 47.58 -14.26
N THR A 23 27.26 47.59 -14.51
CA THR A 23 26.15 47.74 -13.50
C THR A 23 24.78 47.87 -14.17
N GLU A 24 23.73 47.51 -13.41
CA GLU A 24 22.31 47.88 -13.53
C GLU A 24 21.39 47.07 -14.48
N SER A 25 20.80 46.02 -13.89
CA SER A 25 19.59 45.37 -14.40
C SER A 25 18.35 46.23 -14.14
N ILE A 26 17.78 46.77 -15.22
CA ILE A 26 16.47 47.41 -15.26
C ILE A 26 15.39 46.35 -14.97
N GLY A 27 14.50 46.67 -14.04
CA GLY A 27 13.45 45.79 -13.54
C GLY A 27 12.44 45.38 -14.60
N VAL A 28 12.20 44.08 -14.68
CA VAL A 28 11.04 43.51 -15.38
C VAL A 28 9.91 43.36 -14.38
N ALA A 29 8.78 43.99 -14.67
CA ALA A 29 7.55 43.91 -13.91
C ALA A 29 7.09 42.45 -13.78
N LYS A 30 6.78 42.02 -12.56
CA LYS A 30 6.19 40.71 -12.28
C LYS A 30 4.70 40.75 -12.64
N ASP A 31 4.34 40.07 -13.73
CA ASP A 31 2.95 39.74 -14.03
C ASP A 31 2.35 38.83 -12.94
N GLY A 32 1.17 39.22 -12.48
CA GLY A 32 0.45 38.61 -11.37
C GLY A 32 -0.21 37.27 -11.74
N CYS A 33 0.28 36.20 -11.12
CA CYS A 33 -0.52 35.03 -10.79
C CYS A 33 0.14 34.34 -9.58
N ASN A 34 -0.08 34.86 -8.37
CA ASN A 34 0.28 34.15 -7.14
C ASN A 34 -0.71 32.99 -6.97
N SER A 35 -0.41 31.85 -7.60
CA SER A 35 -1.04 30.58 -7.23
C SER A 35 -0.66 30.29 -5.78
N SER A 36 -1.63 30.28 -4.88
CA SER A 36 -1.42 29.89 -3.47
C SER A 36 -0.69 28.55 -3.41
N ARG A 37 0.36 28.44 -2.60
CA ARG A 37 1.09 27.19 -2.37
C ARG A 37 0.25 26.30 -1.46
N ILE A 38 -0.17 25.15 -1.98
CA ILE A 38 -1.07 24.23 -1.27
C ILE A 38 -0.31 22.96 -0.93
N LEU A 39 -0.37 22.55 0.33
CA LEU A 39 0.04 21.22 0.77
C LEU A 39 -1.18 20.29 0.69
N ASN A 40 -1.14 19.28 -0.18
CA ASN A 40 -2.21 18.27 -0.23
C ASN A 40 -1.87 17.07 0.67
N ILE A 41 -2.80 16.71 1.55
CA ILE A 41 -2.73 15.55 2.43
C ILE A 41 -3.95 14.67 2.18
N ASN A 42 -3.73 13.40 1.88
CA ASN A 42 -4.80 12.43 1.64
C ASN A 42 -5.16 11.73 2.95
N VAL A 43 -6.43 11.85 3.36
CA VAL A 43 -6.95 11.32 4.63
C VAL A 43 -7.97 10.22 4.35
N GLY A 44 -7.64 8.98 4.68
CA GLY A 44 -8.54 7.84 4.56
C GLY A 44 -9.58 7.82 5.66
N ILE A 45 -10.85 7.65 5.31
CA ILE A 45 -11.92 7.42 6.29
C ILE A 45 -12.25 5.93 6.25
N MET A 46 -11.76 5.20 7.24
CA MET A 46 -11.95 3.77 7.39
C MET A 46 -12.80 3.47 8.63
N GLY A 47 -13.43 2.30 8.65
CA GLY A 47 -14.34 1.94 9.73
C GLY A 47 -15.44 1.03 9.27
N HIS A 48 -16.15 0.48 10.25
CA HIS A 48 -17.15 -0.54 10.03
C HIS A 48 -18.36 -0.05 9.21
N VAL A 49 -19.15 -0.96 8.62
CA VAL A 49 -20.43 -0.61 7.98
C VAL A 49 -21.30 0.16 8.98
N ASP A 50 -21.92 1.24 8.51
CA ASP A 50 -22.78 2.13 9.31
C ASP A 50 -22.11 2.78 10.53
N SER A 51 -20.78 2.87 10.58
CA SER A 51 -20.07 3.65 11.61
C SER A 51 -20.14 5.17 11.43
N GLY A 52 -20.76 5.64 10.33
CA GLY A 52 -20.90 7.07 10.04
C GLY A 52 -19.79 7.70 9.21
N LYS A 53 -18.97 6.91 8.49
CA LYS A 53 -17.87 7.39 7.62
C LYS A 53 -18.31 8.45 6.61
N THR A 54 -19.31 8.15 5.79
CA THR A 54 -19.81 9.06 4.75
C THR A 54 -20.50 10.28 5.34
N SER A 55 -21.20 10.13 6.47
CA SER A 55 -21.78 11.26 7.21
C SER A 55 -20.68 12.21 7.73
N LEU A 56 -19.60 11.66 8.29
CA LEU A 56 -18.44 12.44 8.73
C LEU A 56 -17.75 13.13 7.54
N ALA A 57 -17.53 12.41 6.45
CA ALA A 57 -16.96 12.97 5.23
C ALA A 57 -17.78 14.17 4.73
N LYS A 58 -19.11 14.01 4.66
CA LYS A 58 -20.04 15.04 4.20
C LYS A 58 -19.98 16.30 5.05
N VAL A 59 -19.88 16.16 6.36
CA VAL A 59 -19.85 17.30 7.29
C VAL A 59 -18.50 18.02 7.26
N LEU A 60 -17.40 17.30 7.04
CA LEU A 60 -16.07 17.91 6.91
C LEU A 60 -15.84 18.61 5.56
N SER A 61 -16.51 18.16 4.51
CA SER A 61 -16.20 18.57 3.13
C SER A 61 -16.69 19.98 2.80
N THR A 62 -15.81 20.81 2.24
CA THR A 62 -16.18 22.11 1.65
C THR A 62 -16.19 22.07 0.12
N SER A 63 -15.52 21.09 -0.49
CA SER A 63 -15.46 20.88 -1.93
C SER A 63 -15.61 19.39 -2.27
N LEU A 64 -16.33 19.08 -3.34
CA LEU A 64 -16.58 17.71 -3.79
C LEU A 64 -15.87 17.48 -5.13
N SER A 65 -15.16 16.36 -5.30
CA SER A 65 -14.37 16.09 -6.52
C SER A 65 -15.17 15.20 -7.50
N THR A 66 -15.29 13.91 -7.21
CA THR A 66 -16.03 12.93 -8.02
C THR A 66 -16.59 11.83 -7.11
N ALA A 67 -17.83 11.39 -7.37
CA ALA A 67 -18.57 10.37 -6.59
C ALA A 67 -18.77 10.64 -5.08
N ALA A 68 -18.49 11.86 -4.60
CA ALA A 68 -18.37 12.20 -3.17
C ALA A 68 -19.56 11.86 -2.27
N LEU A 69 -20.76 11.62 -2.82
CA LEU A 69 -21.97 11.25 -2.08
C LEU A 69 -22.81 10.37 -3.00
N ASP A 70 -22.76 9.05 -2.80
CA ASP A 70 -23.68 8.03 -3.35
C ASP A 70 -24.35 8.40 -4.68
N LYS A 71 -23.59 8.70 -5.74
CA LYS A 71 -24.20 9.16 -7.01
C LYS A 71 -24.77 8.01 -7.84
N SER A 72 -24.32 6.77 -7.62
CA SER A 72 -24.84 5.64 -8.37
C SER A 72 -26.20 5.20 -7.80
N PRO A 73 -27.20 4.90 -8.64
CA PRO A 73 -28.51 4.41 -8.19
C PRO A 73 -28.38 3.18 -7.27
N ALA A 74 -27.40 2.31 -7.55
CA ALA A 74 -27.11 1.14 -6.74
C ALA A 74 -26.55 1.45 -5.33
N SER A 75 -25.79 2.54 -5.17
CA SER A 75 -25.32 3.04 -3.85
C SER A 75 -26.48 3.63 -3.06
N GLN A 76 -27.35 4.39 -3.74
CA GLN A 76 -28.52 5.04 -3.13
C GLN A 76 -29.60 4.05 -2.70
N GLU A 77 -29.91 3.05 -3.53
CA GLU A 77 -30.87 2.00 -3.23
C GLU A 77 -30.45 1.14 -2.03
N ARG A 78 -29.13 0.95 -1.85
CA ARG A 78 -28.58 0.10 -0.79
C ARG A 78 -28.11 0.88 0.43
N GLY A 79 -28.02 2.21 0.36
CA GLY A 79 -27.52 3.07 1.44
C GLY A 79 -26.08 2.78 1.86
N ILE A 80 -25.24 2.24 0.95
CA ILE A 80 -23.85 1.86 1.25
C ILE A 80 -22.88 2.44 0.22
N THR A 81 -21.73 2.92 0.67
CA THR A 81 -20.61 3.31 -0.18
C THR A 81 -20.04 2.08 -0.89
N LEU A 82 -20.28 1.98 -2.20
CA LEU A 82 -19.78 0.88 -3.04
C LEU A 82 -18.37 1.13 -3.59
N ASP A 83 -17.92 2.38 -3.57
CA ASP A 83 -16.70 2.82 -4.22
C ASP A 83 -15.96 3.90 -3.43
N LEU A 84 -14.71 4.21 -3.78
CA LEU A 84 -13.97 5.29 -3.12
C LEU A 84 -14.64 6.64 -3.38
N GLY A 85 -15.10 7.28 -2.31
CA GLY A 85 -15.64 8.64 -2.34
C GLY A 85 -14.54 9.67 -2.11
N PHE A 86 -14.49 10.73 -2.91
CA PHE A 86 -13.46 11.76 -2.78
C PHE A 86 -14.05 13.14 -2.55
N SER A 87 -13.64 13.76 -1.46
CA SER A 87 -13.99 15.13 -1.12
C SER A 87 -12.80 15.87 -0.51
N SER A 88 -12.92 17.17 -0.29
CA SER A 88 -11.84 17.92 0.35
C SER A 88 -12.35 19.08 1.19
N PHE A 89 -11.48 19.50 2.10
CA PHE A 89 -11.59 20.78 2.80
C PHE A 89 -10.22 21.44 2.94
N ASN A 90 -10.22 22.74 3.16
CA ASN A 90 -9.01 23.55 3.23
C ASN A 90 -8.90 24.23 4.58
N VAL A 91 -7.68 24.31 5.10
CA VAL A 91 -7.33 25.10 6.28
C VAL A 91 -6.28 26.12 5.87
N ASP A 92 -6.58 27.40 6.08
CA ASP A 92 -5.64 28.49 5.85
C ASP A 92 -4.54 28.46 6.92
N VAL A 93 -3.27 28.42 6.49
CA VAL A 93 -2.13 28.26 7.41
C VAL A 93 -1.98 29.48 8.32
N ALA A 94 -2.19 30.68 7.77
CA ALA A 94 -2.06 31.93 8.50
C ALA A 94 -3.13 32.12 9.59
N SER A 95 -4.34 31.59 9.39
CA SER A 95 -5.44 31.75 10.35
C SER A 95 -5.49 30.64 11.41
N HIS A 96 -4.76 29.54 11.20
CA HIS A 96 -4.80 28.39 12.11
C HIS A 96 -3.63 28.44 13.11
N PRO A 97 -3.87 28.57 14.43
CA PRO A 97 -2.81 28.74 15.42
C PRO A 97 -1.75 27.62 15.38
N LEU A 98 -2.19 26.38 15.20
CA LEU A 98 -1.30 25.21 15.19
C LEU A 98 -0.47 25.07 13.91
N LEU A 99 -0.94 25.60 12.77
CA LEU A 99 -0.20 25.50 11.51
C LEU A 99 0.75 26.69 11.34
N SER A 100 0.32 27.88 11.73
CA SER A 100 1.14 29.11 11.70
C SER A 100 2.41 28.99 12.57
N GLN A 101 2.37 28.24 13.66
CA GLN A 101 3.52 27.99 14.54
C GLN A 101 4.53 26.97 13.97
N ARG A 102 4.14 26.18 12.96
CA ARG A 102 5.02 25.18 12.34
C ARG A 102 5.76 25.79 11.16
N SER A 103 6.99 26.22 11.39
CA SER A 103 7.86 26.85 10.38
C SER A 103 8.00 26.01 9.09
N GLU A 104 8.05 24.69 9.22
CA GLU A 104 8.10 23.72 8.10
C GLU A 104 6.89 23.83 7.16
N ILE A 105 5.71 24.20 7.68
CA ILE A 105 4.48 24.38 6.89
C ILE A 105 4.33 25.85 6.51
N ALA A 106 4.40 26.76 7.48
CA ALA A 106 4.15 28.20 7.30
C ALA A 106 5.10 28.89 6.32
N ASN A 107 6.35 28.44 6.21
CA ASN A 107 7.31 29.03 5.27
C ASN A 107 7.06 28.59 3.82
N HIS A 108 6.50 27.39 3.63
CA HIS A 108 6.42 26.73 2.33
C HIS A 108 5.02 26.74 1.73
N TYR A 109 3.97 26.81 2.56
CA TYR A 109 2.59 26.66 2.14
C TYR A 109 1.70 27.74 2.74
N ASP A 110 0.75 28.21 1.94
CA ASP A 110 -0.23 29.21 2.34
C ASP A 110 -1.52 28.52 2.83
N ARG A 111 -1.79 27.30 2.34
CA ARG A 111 -2.96 26.47 2.68
C ARG A 111 -2.59 25.00 2.80
N VAL A 112 -3.31 24.30 3.68
CA VAL A 112 -3.34 22.84 3.71
C VAL A 112 -4.68 22.36 3.20
N GLN A 113 -4.66 21.47 2.21
CA GLN A 113 -5.83 20.81 1.67
C GLN A 113 -5.86 19.36 2.15
N PHE A 114 -6.96 18.99 2.79
CA PHE A 114 -7.23 17.60 3.17
C PHE A 114 -8.15 16.98 2.14
N THR A 115 -7.64 16.02 1.39
CA THR A 115 -8.43 15.21 0.47
C THR A 115 -8.92 13.97 1.23
N LEU A 116 -10.21 13.93 1.51
CA LEU A 116 -10.86 12.81 2.19
C LEU A 116 -11.12 11.68 1.19
N VAL A 117 -10.66 10.48 1.54
CA VAL A 117 -10.86 9.23 0.80
C VAL A 117 -11.83 8.36 1.61
N ASP A 118 -13.12 8.45 1.30
CA ASP A 118 -14.16 7.64 1.95
C ASP A 118 -14.08 6.20 1.45
N CYS A 119 -13.67 5.29 2.34
CA CYS A 119 -13.50 3.89 2.00
C CYS A 119 -14.79 3.10 2.28
N PRO A 120 -15.14 2.13 1.43
CA PRO A 120 -16.30 1.28 1.67
C PRO A 120 -16.12 0.47 2.97
N GLY A 121 -17.20 0.32 3.76
CA GLY A 121 -17.15 -0.43 5.02
C GLY A 121 -17.40 -1.93 4.88
N HIS A 122 -17.97 -2.37 3.75
CA HIS A 122 -18.44 -3.75 3.58
C HIS A 122 -17.28 -4.71 3.31
N ALA A 123 -17.30 -5.88 3.95
CA ALA A 123 -16.20 -6.84 3.89
C ALA A 123 -15.91 -7.39 2.48
N SER A 124 -16.91 -7.40 1.59
CA SER A 124 -16.72 -7.77 0.17
C SER A 124 -15.88 -6.75 -0.62
N LEU A 125 -15.74 -5.52 -0.11
CA LEU A 125 -15.05 -4.42 -0.78
C LEU A 125 -13.62 -4.21 -0.26
N ILE A 126 -13.06 -5.22 0.41
CA ILE A 126 -11.69 -5.17 0.94
C ILE A 126 -10.64 -4.90 -0.14
N ARG A 127 -10.87 -5.32 -1.39
CA ARG A 127 -9.99 -5.03 -2.53
C ARG A 127 -9.92 -3.52 -2.80
N THR A 128 -11.05 -2.84 -2.73
CA THR A 128 -11.15 -1.38 -2.87
C THR A 128 -10.45 -0.64 -1.73
N ILE A 129 -10.56 -1.15 -0.50
CA ILE A 129 -9.86 -0.58 0.67
C ILE A 129 -8.35 -0.71 0.52
N ILE A 130 -7.87 -1.88 0.06
CA ILE A 130 -6.43 -2.12 -0.18
C ILE A 130 -5.89 -1.14 -1.22
N GLY A 131 -6.60 -0.95 -2.33
CA GLY A 131 -6.23 0.04 -3.35
C GLY A 131 -6.17 1.46 -2.77
N GLY A 132 -7.23 1.87 -2.06
CA GLY A 132 -7.28 3.18 -1.39
C GLY A 132 -6.18 3.38 -0.34
N SER A 133 -5.70 2.33 0.32
CA SER A 133 -4.64 2.47 1.33
C SER A 133 -3.31 2.98 0.76
N GLN A 134 -3.04 2.77 -0.53
CA GLN A 134 -1.78 3.22 -1.17
C GLN A 134 -1.72 4.73 -1.39
N ILE A 135 -2.87 5.41 -1.41
CA ILE A 135 -2.98 6.85 -1.65
C ILE A 135 -3.11 7.67 -0.36
N ILE A 136 -3.24 7.01 0.80
CA ILE A 136 -3.58 7.63 2.08
C ILE A 136 -2.30 7.95 2.87
N ASP A 137 -2.17 9.20 3.33
CA ASP A 137 -1.09 9.63 4.23
C ASP A 137 -1.51 9.53 5.71
N MET A 138 -2.79 9.80 6.01
CA MET A 138 -3.36 9.73 7.37
C MET A 138 -4.70 9.00 7.35
N MET A 139 -5.06 8.32 8.43
CA MET A 139 -6.32 7.57 8.48
C MET A 139 -7.17 7.93 9.70
N PHE A 140 -8.45 8.18 9.47
CA PHE A 140 -9.47 8.09 10.50
C PHE A 140 -9.97 6.65 10.61
N LEU A 141 -9.90 6.09 11.80
CA LEU A 141 -10.61 4.86 12.13
C LEU A 141 -11.90 5.24 12.88
N VAL A 142 -13.01 5.28 12.14
CA VAL A 142 -14.33 5.64 12.65
C VAL A 142 -14.98 4.43 13.29
N ILE A 143 -15.25 4.53 14.60
CA ILE A 143 -15.80 3.46 15.42
C ILE A 143 -17.15 3.91 15.99
N ASP A 144 -18.17 3.10 15.77
CA ASP A 144 -19.46 3.28 16.44
C ASP A 144 -19.30 2.93 17.92
N ILE A 145 -19.58 3.91 18.78
CA ILE A 145 -19.43 3.81 20.23
C ILE A 145 -20.35 2.78 20.88
N ASN A 146 -21.53 2.51 20.32
CA ASN A 146 -22.45 1.50 20.87
C ASN A 146 -21.93 0.09 20.60
N LYS A 147 -21.19 -0.06 19.51
CA LYS A 147 -20.82 -1.33 18.90
C LYS A 147 -19.38 -1.75 19.13
N GLY A 148 -18.48 -0.77 19.25
CA GLY A 148 -17.05 -0.95 19.41
C GLY A 148 -16.35 -1.50 18.16
N ILE A 149 -15.20 -2.17 18.33
CA ILE A 149 -14.48 -2.82 17.23
C ILE A 149 -15.28 -4.07 16.83
N GLN A 150 -15.89 -4.03 15.65
CA GLN A 150 -16.72 -5.12 15.13
C GLN A 150 -16.20 -5.67 13.81
N THR A 151 -16.68 -6.86 13.47
CA THR A 151 -16.57 -7.45 12.14
C THR A 151 -17.80 -7.15 11.27
N GLN A 152 -19.04 -7.20 11.81
CA GLN A 152 -20.35 -6.77 11.26
C GLN A 152 -21.33 -6.44 12.43
N THR A 153 -22.17 -5.37 12.48
CA THR A 153 -23.54 -5.19 11.90
C THR A 153 -24.19 -3.89 12.47
N ALA A 154 -25.17 -3.27 11.79
CA ALA A 154 -25.93 -2.05 12.16
C ALA A 154 -26.96 -2.28 13.30
N GLU A 155 -27.14 -1.35 14.26
CA GLU A 155 -28.32 -0.47 14.40
C GLU A 155 -27.94 0.94 14.96
N ILE A 156 -28.73 1.97 14.65
CA ILE A 156 -28.57 3.34 15.17
C ILE A 156 -29.35 3.44 16.48
N ASP A 157 -28.66 3.56 17.61
CA ASP A 157 -29.30 3.71 18.91
C ASP A 157 -28.87 5.04 19.55
N GLN A 158 -29.84 5.91 19.81
CA GLN A 158 -29.63 7.22 20.42
C GLN A 158 -29.14 7.04 21.86
N ILE A 159 -27.91 7.47 22.15
CA ILE A 159 -27.37 7.39 23.51
C ILE A 159 -27.96 8.51 24.36
N PRO A 160 -28.62 8.22 25.50
CA PRO A 160 -29.07 9.25 26.45
C PRO A 160 -27.88 10.10 26.91
N GLN A 161 -28.04 11.43 26.91
CA GLN A 161 -26.94 12.38 27.15
C GLN A 161 -26.17 12.09 28.44
N GLU A 162 -26.87 11.66 29.50
CA GLU A 162 -26.29 11.33 30.81
C GLU A 162 -25.35 10.12 30.77
N SER A 163 -25.63 9.13 29.92
CA SER A 163 -24.85 7.89 29.82
C SER A 163 -23.69 7.98 28.81
N ARG A 164 -23.65 9.05 28.02
CA ARG A 164 -22.75 9.20 26.87
C ARG A 164 -21.28 9.23 27.28
N GLN A 165 -20.94 10.02 28.29
CA GLN A 165 -19.53 10.16 28.70
C GLN A 165 -18.97 8.85 29.25
N SER A 166 -19.73 8.15 30.10
CA SER A 166 -19.33 6.84 30.65
C SER A 166 -19.09 5.79 29.56
N LYS A 167 -19.96 5.75 28.53
CA LYS A 167 -19.76 4.89 27.35
C LYS A 167 -18.49 5.28 26.58
N ILE A 168 -18.22 6.57 26.39
CA ILE A 168 -17.00 7.07 25.69
C ILE A 168 -15.75 6.59 26.44
N ASP A 169 -15.71 6.75 27.75
CA ASP A 169 -14.54 6.42 28.57
C ASP A 169 -14.30 4.90 28.59
N THR A 170 -15.37 4.12 28.73
CA THR A 170 -15.32 2.65 28.69
C THR A 170 -14.80 2.16 27.33
N MET A 171 -15.34 2.71 26.24
CA MET A 171 -14.94 2.30 24.89
C MET A 171 -13.49 2.72 24.59
N SER A 172 -13.11 3.94 24.95
CA SER A 172 -11.74 4.45 24.77
C SER A 172 -10.71 3.56 25.49
N THR A 173 -11.03 3.12 26.72
CA THR A 173 -10.17 2.20 27.48
C THR A 173 -10.03 0.85 26.79
N LYS A 174 -11.13 0.29 26.27
CA LYS A 174 -11.10 -0.97 25.49
C LYS A 174 -10.25 -0.82 24.23
N LEU A 175 -10.41 0.28 23.48
CA LEU A 175 -9.63 0.56 22.27
C LEU A 175 -8.14 0.68 22.55
N ARG A 176 -7.75 1.43 23.60
CA ARG A 176 -6.34 1.56 23.98
C ARG A 176 -5.70 0.21 24.26
N LYS A 177 -6.40 -0.69 24.97
CA LYS A 177 -5.91 -2.05 25.24
C LYS A 177 -5.73 -2.89 23.97
N VAL A 178 -6.59 -2.71 22.97
CA VAL A 178 -6.46 -3.41 21.67
C VAL A 178 -5.28 -2.86 20.86
N LEU A 179 -5.10 -1.54 20.85
CA LEU A 179 -4.06 -0.86 20.07
C LEU A 179 -2.69 -0.87 20.75
N GLU A 180 -2.59 -1.18 22.04
CA GLU A 180 -1.36 -1.17 22.84
C GLU A 180 -0.19 -1.90 22.19
N LYS A 181 -0.46 -3.02 21.50
CA LYS A 181 0.56 -3.86 20.84
C LYS A 181 0.77 -3.54 19.36
N THR A 182 0.28 -2.40 18.90
CA THR A 182 0.37 -1.92 17.51
C THR A 182 1.15 -0.60 17.45
N CYS A 183 1.54 -0.16 16.26
CA CYS A 183 2.12 1.16 16.04
C CYS A 183 1.15 2.33 16.35
N PHE A 184 -0.14 2.04 16.54
CA PHE A 184 -1.20 3.02 16.82
C PHE A 184 -1.55 3.15 18.31
N SER A 185 -0.69 2.65 19.21
CA SER A 185 -0.94 2.65 20.66
C SER A 185 -1.13 4.06 21.23
N GLN A 186 -0.52 5.08 20.61
CA GLN A 186 -0.57 6.47 21.02
C GLN A 186 -1.50 7.34 20.16
N SER A 187 -2.29 6.74 19.26
CA SER A 187 -3.16 7.51 18.37
C SER A 187 -4.21 8.33 19.16
N PRO A 188 -4.46 9.58 18.76
CA PRO A 188 -5.46 10.43 19.39
C PRO A 188 -6.87 9.84 19.18
N MET A 189 -7.72 9.97 20.21
CA MET A 189 -9.12 9.54 20.14
C MET A 189 -9.99 10.78 20.36
N VAL A 190 -10.81 11.12 19.38
CA VAL A 190 -11.73 12.26 19.42
C VAL A 190 -13.15 11.74 19.31
N SER A 191 -14.01 12.14 20.23
CA SER A 191 -15.45 11.84 20.16
C SER A 191 -16.12 12.85 19.22
N VAL A 192 -16.79 12.34 18.19
CA VAL A 192 -17.44 13.15 17.16
C VAL A 192 -18.89 12.73 16.98
N SER A 193 -19.78 13.69 16.76
CA SER A 193 -21.15 13.43 16.32
C SER A 193 -21.47 14.29 15.10
N ALA A 194 -21.63 13.64 13.94
CA ALA A 194 -21.98 14.30 12.69
C ALA A 194 -23.46 14.72 12.62
N ASN A 195 -24.33 14.07 13.41
CA ASN A 195 -25.74 14.43 13.57
C ASN A 195 -26.17 14.17 15.02
N PRO A 196 -26.06 15.16 15.92
CA PRO A 196 -26.37 15.00 17.34
C PRO A 196 -27.85 14.75 17.66
N GLY A 197 -28.76 14.84 16.67
CA GLY A 197 -30.20 14.83 16.88
C GLY A 197 -30.77 16.22 17.14
N VAL A 198 -32.09 16.32 17.30
CA VAL A 198 -32.77 17.58 17.60
C VAL A 198 -32.55 17.92 19.08
N VAL A 199 -32.08 19.14 19.36
CA VAL A 199 -32.15 19.70 20.72
C VAL A 199 -33.57 20.26 20.86
N SER A 200 -34.47 19.51 21.49
CA SER A 200 -35.68 20.11 22.02
C SER A 200 -35.26 20.93 23.24
N GLU A 201 -35.24 22.25 23.11
CA GLU A 201 -35.24 23.13 24.28
C GLU A 201 -36.49 22.79 25.09
N GLU A 202 -36.33 22.05 26.18
CA GLU A 202 -37.37 21.93 27.21
C GLU A 202 -37.51 23.29 27.88
N ALA A 203 -38.29 24.17 27.27
CA ALA A 203 -38.85 25.33 27.93
C ALA A 203 -39.88 24.82 28.95
N ASN A 204 -39.46 24.73 30.21
CA ASN A 204 -40.36 24.82 31.35
C ASN A 204 -41.30 26.03 31.16
N VAL A 205 -42.63 25.80 31.15
CA VAL A 205 -43.68 26.52 31.90
C VAL A 205 -45.08 26.17 31.35
N ASN A 206 -45.88 25.52 32.21
CA ASN A 206 -47.34 25.52 32.39
C ASN A 206 -48.30 25.98 31.27
N ASN A 207 -49.31 25.12 31.05
CA ASN A 207 -50.73 25.40 30.76
C ASN A 207 -51.06 26.67 29.96
N ASN A 208 -51.35 26.52 28.66
CA ASN A 208 -52.68 26.74 28.10
C ASN A 208 -52.68 26.56 26.58
N GLN A 209 -53.81 26.05 26.09
CA GLN A 209 -54.10 25.80 24.68
C GLN A 209 -53.94 27.07 23.85
N GLN A 210 -53.02 27.06 22.87
CA GLN A 210 -53.17 27.74 21.57
C GLN A 210 -52.03 27.38 20.61
N GLN A 211 -52.39 27.34 19.33
CA GLN A 211 -51.64 26.84 18.18
C GLN A 211 -50.24 27.46 18.06
N GLN A 212 -49.20 26.63 18.15
CA GLN A 212 -47.84 27.01 17.75
C GLN A 212 -47.56 26.48 16.34
N GLN A 213 -47.30 27.40 15.43
CA GLN A 213 -46.66 27.13 14.14
C GLN A 213 -45.34 26.39 14.41
N GLN A 214 -45.19 25.21 13.79
CA GLN A 214 -43.91 24.48 13.79
C GLN A 214 -42.88 25.35 13.07
N GLN A 215 -42.01 26.03 13.82
CA GLN A 215 -40.80 26.60 13.26
C GLN A 215 -39.91 25.45 12.74
N PRO A 216 -39.17 25.65 11.63
CA PRO A 216 -38.28 24.62 11.12
C PRO A 216 -37.22 24.30 12.17
N LEU A 217 -37.25 23.06 12.66
CA LEU A 217 -36.27 22.49 13.58
C LEU A 217 -34.87 22.68 12.99
N GLN A 218 -34.06 23.54 13.62
CA GLN A 218 -32.69 23.75 13.15
C GLN A 218 -31.87 22.48 13.43
N PRO A 219 -31.11 21.97 12.44
CA PRO A 219 -30.19 20.87 12.67
C PRO A 219 -29.13 21.32 13.68
N SER A 220 -28.94 20.52 14.72
CA SER A 220 -27.91 20.80 15.72
C SER A 220 -26.51 20.80 15.08
N GLN A 221 -25.66 21.73 15.53
CA GLN A 221 -24.28 21.82 15.07
C GLN A 221 -23.54 20.51 15.40
N PRO A 222 -22.75 19.96 14.46
CA PRO A 222 -21.94 18.78 14.73
C PRO A 222 -21.01 18.99 15.93
N ILE A 223 -20.84 17.95 16.76
CA ILE A 223 -20.03 18.02 17.98
C ILE A 223 -18.64 17.43 17.71
N GLY A 224 -17.59 18.10 18.20
CA GLY A 224 -16.22 17.58 18.21
C GLY A 224 -15.41 17.80 16.93
N LEU A 225 -15.98 18.41 15.89
CA LEU A 225 -15.28 18.63 14.62
C LEU A 225 -14.08 19.58 14.73
N ASN A 226 -14.23 20.70 15.46
CA ASN A 226 -13.13 21.66 15.61
C ASN A 226 -11.95 21.00 16.32
N GLN A 227 -12.22 20.26 17.40
CA GLN A 227 -11.19 19.48 18.09
C GLN A 227 -10.55 18.43 17.18
N MET A 228 -11.33 17.77 16.33
CA MET A 228 -10.82 16.81 15.36
C MET A 228 -9.90 17.45 14.32
N ILE A 229 -10.26 18.63 13.80
CA ILE A 229 -9.44 19.40 12.87
C ILE A 229 -8.14 19.86 13.56
N ASP A 230 -8.23 20.33 14.81
CA ASP A 230 -7.06 20.71 15.61
C ASP A 230 -6.10 19.54 15.81
N GLU A 231 -6.60 18.37 16.20
CA GLU A 231 -5.78 17.16 16.34
C GLU A 231 -5.17 16.76 15.00
N LEU A 232 -5.95 16.75 13.92
CA LEU A 232 -5.43 16.45 12.59
C LEU A 232 -4.32 17.42 12.17
N CYS A 233 -4.46 18.72 12.45
CA CYS A 233 -3.42 19.74 12.22
C CYS A 233 -2.15 19.51 13.05
N LYS A 234 -2.27 18.98 14.28
CA LYS A 234 -1.10 18.62 15.12
C LYS A 234 -0.34 17.43 14.54
N PHE A 235 -1.06 16.42 14.08
CA PHE A 235 -0.51 15.14 13.62
C PHE A 235 -0.06 15.14 12.15
N ILE A 236 -0.12 16.28 11.43
CA ILE A 236 0.41 16.36 10.07
C ILE A 236 1.91 16.05 10.08
N GLU A 237 2.28 14.98 9.40
CA GLU A 237 3.64 14.76 8.95
C GLU A 237 3.69 15.13 7.47
N ILE A 238 4.60 16.03 7.08
CA ILE A 238 4.71 16.44 5.67
C ILE A 238 5.22 15.23 4.89
N PRO A 239 4.41 14.66 3.97
CA PRO A 239 4.83 13.50 3.22
C PRO A 239 6.01 13.89 2.33
N LYS A 240 7.05 13.04 2.30
CA LYS A 240 8.16 13.18 1.36
C LYS A 240 7.66 12.83 -0.03
N ARG A 241 7.22 13.85 -0.78
CA ARG A 241 6.80 13.68 -2.18
C ARG A 241 8.03 13.80 -3.08
N ASP A 242 8.31 12.74 -3.81
CA ASP A 242 9.33 12.76 -4.86
C ASP A 242 8.69 13.19 -6.18
N ASP A 243 9.20 14.29 -6.73
CA ASP A 243 8.77 14.78 -8.04
C ASP A 243 9.65 14.22 -9.18
N GLN A 244 10.69 13.46 -8.84
CA GLN A 244 11.60 12.80 -9.77
C GLN A 244 11.18 11.34 -10.03
N GLY A 245 11.74 10.78 -11.11
CA GLY A 245 11.51 9.39 -11.49
C GLY A 245 10.31 9.18 -12.42
N THR A 246 9.86 7.93 -12.48
CA THR A 246 8.80 7.51 -13.41
C THR A 246 7.42 7.93 -12.90
N PHE A 247 6.61 8.48 -13.79
CA PHE A 247 5.24 8.85 -13.48
C PHE A 247 4.37 7.59 -13.35
N LEU A 248 3.64 7.49 -12.24
CA LEU A 248 2.62 6.48 -12.00
C LEU A 248 1.39 7.17 -11.41
N PHE A 249 0.26 7.01 -12.08
CA PHE A 249 -1.03 7.57 -11.68
C PHE A 249 -2.08 6.49 -11.72
N GLU A 250 -2.85 6.40 -10.64
CA GLU A 250 -3.92 5.45 -10.50
C GLU A 250 -5.24 6.19 -10.60
N PHE A 251 -6.05 5.80 -11.57
CA PHE A 251 -7.35 6.43 -11.79
C PHE A 251 -8.50 5.50 -11.38
N ASP A 252 -9.43 6.10 -10.67
CA ASP A 252 -10.64 5.47 -10.15
C ASP A 252 -11.88 5.75 -11.02
N HIS A 253 -11.83 6.78 -11.87
CA HIS A 253 -12.91 7.08 -12.80
C HIS A 253 -12.37 7.51 -14.17
N CYS A 254 -13.04 7.06 -15.22
CA CYS A 254 -12.82 7.50 -16.60
C CYS A 254 -14.15 7.89 -17.24
N PHE A 255 -14.25 9.11 -17.76
CA PHE A 255 -15.44 9.57 -18.47
C PHE A 255 -15.07 10.42 -19.69
N GLN A 256 -15.89 10.34 -20.73
CA GLN A 256 -15.72 11.16 -21.93
C GLN A 256 -16.43 12.50 -21.81
N ILE A 257 -15.73 13.57 -22.21
CA ILE A 257 -16.30 14.89 -22.42
C ILE A 257 -16.34 15.15 -23.93
N LYS A 258 -17.55 15.28 -24.48
CA LYS A 258 -17.78 15.55 -25.91
C LYS A 258 -16.95 16.76 -26.36
N GLY A 259 -16.16 16.58 -27.42
CA GLY A 259 -15.31 17.62 -28.00
C GLY A 259 -13.96 17.86 -27.30
N GLN A 260 -13.80 17.50 -26.02
CA GLN A 260 -12.55 17.75 -25.28
C GLN A 260 -11.64 16.52 -25.26
N GLY A 261 -12.20 15.34 -25.01
CA GLY A 261 -11.45 14.10 -24.87
C GLY A 261 -12.01 13.24 -23.74
N SER A 262 -11.15 12.41 -23.15
CA SER A 262 -11.51 11.56 -22.02
C SER A 262 -10.75 12.02 -20.79
N VAL A 263 -11.47 12.20 -19.69
CA VAL A 263 -10.91 12.62 -18.41
C VAL A 263 -10.76 11.42 -17.50
N LEU A 264 -9.54 11.22 -17.01
CA LEU A 264 -9.14 10.21 -16.05
C LEU A 264 -8.95 10.91 -14.71
N THR A 265 -9.80 10.63 -13.73
CA THR A 265 -9.67 11.19 -12.37
C THR A 265 -9.02 10.16 -11.46
N GLY A 266 -8.00 10.58 -10.73
CA GLY A 266 -7.13 9.69 -9.97
C GLY A 266 -6.12 10.41 -9.10
N THR A 267 -5.21 9.64 -8.51
CA THR A 267 -4.14 10.12 -7.63
C THR A 267 -2.77 9.73 -8.18
N VAL A 268 -1.81 10.65 -8.12
CA VAL A 268 -0.42 10.38 -8.51
C VAL A 268 0.27 9.57 -7.42
N LEU A 269 0.74 8.36 -7.74
CA LEU A 269 1.45 7.45 -6.83
C LEU A 269 2.95 7.69 -6.80
N LYS A 270 3.57 8.06 -7.94
CA LYS A 270 5.01 8.28 -8.07
C LYS A 270 5.33 9.30 -9.16
N GLY A 271 6.40 10.06 -8.96
CA GLY A 271 6.95 11.00 -9.93
C GLY A 271 6.04 12.19 -10.20
N SER A 272 6.24 12.81 -11.36
CA SER A 272 5.46 13.96 -11.81
C SER A 272 5.18 13.91 -13.31
N ILE A 273 4.16 14.64 -13.75
CA ILE A 273 3.84 14.78 -15.17
C ILE A 273 3.38 16.21 -15.48
N GLU A 274 3.67 16.66 -16.69
CA GLU A 274 3.30 17.98 -17.21
C GLU A 274 2.37 17.87 -18.43
N ILE A 275 1.66 18.97 -18.72
CA ILE A 275 0.84 19.08 -19.94
C ILE A 275 1.72 18.82 -21.17
N ASN A 276 1.14 18.19 -22.20
CA ASN A 276 1.79 17.80 -23.45
C ASN A 276 2.78 16.62 -23.35
N GLN A 277 2.97 16.02 -22.17
CA GLN A 277 3.75 14.78 -22.08
C GLN A 277 2.93 13.57 -22.53
N THR A 278 3.64 12.50 -22.91
CA THR A 278 3.06 11.23 -23.34
C THR A 278 2.98 10.26 -22.16
N VAL A 279 1.85 9.60 -22.04
CA VAL A 279 1.54 8.61 -21.01
C VAL A 279 1.02 7.34 -21.66
N GLN A 280 1.24 6.21 -21.02
CA GLN A 280 0.74 4.91 -21.43
C GLN A 280 -0.37 4.44 -20.50
N ILE A 281 -1.41 3.85 -21.10
CA ILE A 281 -2.43 3.07 -20.41
C ILE A 281 -2.05 1.59 -20.60
N PRO A 282 -1.34 0.96 -19.66
CA PRO A 282 -0.76 -0.37 -19.86
C PRO A 282 -1.82 -1.45 -20.05
N GLN A 283 -3.02 -1.31 -19.46
CA GLN A 283 -4.14 -2.25 -19.62
C GLN A 283 -4.62 -2.37 -21.07
N LEU A 284 -4.50 -1.29 -21.84
CA LEU A 284 -4.92 -1.24 -23.25
C LEU A 284 -3.73 -1.23 -24.20
N ASN A 285 -2.50 -1.18 -23.66
CA ASN A 285 -1.27 -0.96 -24.40
C ASN A 285 -1.36 0.25 -25.36
N LEU A 286 -1.95 1.35 -24.89
CA LEU A 286 -2.13 2.59 -25.67
C LEU A 286 -1.30 3.73 -25.10
N GLU A 287 -0.64 4.47 -25.97
CA GLU A 287 0.03 5.73 -25.63
C GLU A 287 -0.85 6.92 -26.02
N LYS A 288 -0.94 7.91 -25.14
CA LYS A 288 -1.78 9.09 -25.27
C LYS A 288 -1.03 10.33 -24.80
N LYS A 289 -1.34 11.48 -25.41
CA LYS A 289 -0.80 12.78 -25.01
C LYS A 289 -1.75 13.48 -24.04
N ILE A 290 -1.19 14.08 -22.99
CA ILE A 290 -1.96 14.89 -22.03
C ILE A 290 -2.33 16.22 -22.68
N LYS A 291 -3.64 16.50 -22.74
CA LYS A 291 -4.20 17.75 -23.27
C LYS A 291 -4.31 18.83 -22.21
N SER A 292 -4.85 18.47 -21.05
CA SER A 292 -5.06 19.38 -19.93
C SER A 292 -5.12 18.60 -18.63
N MET A 293 -4.86 19.28 -17.52
CA MET A 293 -4.99 18.73 -16.18
C MET A 293 -5.71 19.72 -15.28
N GLN A 294 -6.50 19.20 -14.35
CA GLN A 294 -7.23 19.99 -13.37
C GLN A 294 -7.16 19.34 -11.98
N MET A 295 -7.04 20.17 -10.95
CA MET A 295 -7.17 19.75 -9.55
C MET A 295 -8.26 20.60 -8.91
N PHE A 296 -9.29 19.96 -8.34
CA PHE A 296 -10.41 20.64 -7.67
C PHE A 296 -10.99 21.81 -8.49
N HIS A 297 -11.31 21.54 -9.75
CA HIS A 297 -11.84 22.51 -10.73
C HIS A 297 -10.90 23.66 -11.12
N LYS A 298 -9.63 23.63 -10.70
CA LYS A 298 -8.61 24.61 -11.11
C LYS A 298 -7.65 23.99 -12.13
N PRO A 299 -7.33 24.67 -13.24
CA PRO A 299 -6.36 24.18 -14.21
C PRO A 299 -4.94 24.17 -13.61
N VAL A 300 -4.19 23.11 -13.85
CA VAL A 300 -2.80 22.96 -13.38
C VAL A 300 -1.87 22.51 -14.49
N LYS A 301 -0.61 22.97 -14.45
CA LYS A 301 0.40 22.67 -15.48
C LYS A 301 1.21 21.41 -15.20
N LYS A 302 1.41 21.10 -13.92
CA LYS A 302 2.17 19.95 -13.41
C LYS A 302 1.37 19.34 -12.26
N VAL A 303 1.41 18.02 -12.14
CA VAL A 303 0.93 17.27 -10.98
C VAL A 303 2.08 16.40 -10.46
N VAL A 304 2.17 16.26 -9.14
CA VAL A 304 3.24 15.53 -8.45
C VAL A 304 2.67 14.44 -7.55
N GLN A 305 3.52 13.56 -7.04
CA GLN A 305 3.14 12.51 -6.10
C GLN A 305 2.21 13.03 -4.99
N GLY A 306 1.10 12.32 -4.75
CA GLY A 306 0.08 12.63 -3.77
C GLY A 306 -1.07 13.50 -4.29
N ASP A 307 -0.90 14.18 -5.42
CA ASP A 307 -1.95 15.02 -5.99
C ASP A 307 -3.11 14.19 -6.54
N ARG A 308 -4.34 14.60 -6.20
CA ARG A 308 -5.55 14.12 -6.87
C ARG A 308 -5.91 15.05 -8.03
N ALA A 309 -5.90 14.52 -9.24
CA ALA A 309 -6.10 15.29 -10.46
C ALA A 309 -7.03 14.60 -11.46
N GLY A 310 -7.69 15.40 -12.29
CA GLY A 310 -8.31 14.98 -13.54
C GLY A 310 -7.36 15.24 -14.70
N ILE A 311 -6.93 14.18 -15.37
CA ILE A 311 -6.03 14.23 -16.54
C ILE A 311 -6.85 13.98 -17.80
N CYS A 312 -6.87 14.94 -18.72
CA CYS A 312 -7.57 14.82 -19.99
C CYS A 312 -6.64 14.31 -21.09
N VAL A 313 -7.04 13.23 -21.75
CA VAL A 313 -6.31 12.58 -22.85
C VAL A 313 -7.13 12.55 -24.15
N THR A 314 -6.44 12.38 -25.27
CA THR A 314 -7.05 12.27 -26.60
C THR A 314 -7.82 10.95 -26.79
N GLN A 315 -9.14 11.04 -26.98
CA GLN A 315 -10.01 9.97 -27.53
C GLN A 315 -9.69 8.58 -26.95
N LEU A 316 -10.18 8.32 -25.74
CA LEU A 316 -10.20 7.01 -25.10
C LEU A 316 -11.65 6.59 -24.91
N ASP A 317 -12.06 5.41 -25.37
CA ASP A 317 -13.40 4.90 -25.06
C ASP A 317 -13.49 4.60 -23.55
N SER A 318 -14.30 5.38 -22.84
CA SER A 318 -14.47 5.25 -21.39
C SER A 318 -15.15 3.95 -21.00
N LYS A 319 -15.79 3.24 -21.93
CA LYS A 319 -16.39 1.93 -21.67
C LYS A 319 -15.36 0.81 -21.58
N LEU A 320 -14.16 1.01 -22.14
CA LEU A 320 -13.11 -0.02 -22.13
C LEU A 320 -12.43 -0.13 -20.76
N LEU A 321 -12.40 0.96 -19.99
CA LEU A 321 -11.62 1.02 -18.76
C LEU A 321 -12.22 2.05 -17.80
N GLU A 322 -12.83 1.58 -16.71
CA GLU A 322 -13.36 2.44 -15.64
C GLU A 322 -12.26 2.84 -14.65
N ARG A 323 -11.35 1.89 -14.33
CA ARG A 323 -10.22 2.06 -13.43
C ARG A 323 -8.95 1.47 -14.02
N GLY A 324 -7.81 2.02 -13.65
CA GLY A 324 -6.54 1.50 -14.12
C GLY A 324 -5.35 2.37 -13.76
N LEU A 325 -4.28 2.17 -14.53
CA LEU A 325 -3.02 2.87 -14.35
C LEU A 325 -2.78 3.77 -15.56
N LEU A 326 -2.13 4.88 -15.31
CA LEU A 326 -1.57 5.77 -16.31
C LEU A 326 -0.12 5.99 -15.90
N CYS A 327 0.83 5.63 -16.76
CA CYS A 327 2.24 5.66 -16.38
C CYS A 327 3.11 6.24 -17.48
N THR A 328 4.37 6.55 -17.14
CA THR A 328 5.41 6.75 -18.15
C THR A 328 5.49 5.49 -19.03
N PRO A 329 5.55 5.61 -20.37
CA PRO A 329 5.59 4.46 -21.25
C PRO A 329 6.66 3.43 -20.89
N LYS A 330 6.30 2.15 -20.97
CA LYS A 330 7.15 0.97 -20.74
C LYS A 330 7.72 0.83 -19.32
N THR A 331 7.09 1.46 -18.33
CA THR A 331 7.56 1.40 -16.93
C THR A 331 6.81 0.38 -16.05
N VAL A 332 5.63 -0.06 -16.46
CA VAL A 332 4.83 -1.06 -15.73
C VAL A 332 4.84 -2.37 -16.52
N PRO A 333 5.68 -3.36 -16.13
CA PRO A 333 5.77 -4.63 -16.83
C PRO A 333 4.56 -5.55 -16.53
N LEU A 334 4.31 -6.48 -17.44
CA LEU A 334 3.38 -7.59 -17.26
C LEU A 334 4.16 -8.80 -16.73
N LEU A 335 3.83 -9.26 -15.52
CA LEU A 335 4.58 -10.30 -14.81
C LEU A 335 3.77 -11.59 -14.67
N ASN A 336 4.42 -12.73 -14.86
CA ASN A 336 3.89 -14.08 -14.60
C ASN A 336 4.14 -14.54 -13.15
N GLY A 337 5.10 -13.93 -12.48
CA GLY A 337 5.40 -14.20 -11.09
C GLY A 337 6.22 -13.07 -10.47
N ALA A 338 6.55 -13.22 -9.20
CA ALA A 338 7.31 -12.24 -8.45
C ALA A 338 8.07 -12.89 -7.30
N ILE A 339 9.25 -12.37 -6.99
CA ILE A 339 9.90 -12.56 -5.68
C ILE A 339 9.56 -11.36 -4.83
N ILE A 340 9.07 -11.62 -3.62
CA ILE A 340 8.69 -10.59 -2.66
C ILE A 340 9.37 -10.81 -1.31
N SER A 341 9.62 -9.71 -0.60
CA SER A 341 9.73 -9.76 0.86
C SER A 341 8.35 -10.12 1.41
N ILE A 342 8.28 -10.86 2.52
CA ILE A 342 6.99 -11.27 3.03
C ILE A 342 6.95 -11.29 4.56
N GLU A 343 5.82 -10.85 5.09
CA GLU A 343 5.51 -10.86 6.51
C GLU A 343 4.11 -11.38 6.75
N LYS A 344 3.97 -12.28 7.72
CA LYS A 344 2.68 -12.81 8.13
C LYS A 344 1.91 -11.75 8.91
N VAL A 345 0.64 -11.54 8.55
CA VAL A 345 -0.25 -10.68 9.33
C VAL A 345 -0.56 -11.36 10.66
N ARG A 346 -0.20 -10.68 11.76
CA ARG A 346 -0.37 -11.17 13.14
C ARG A 346 -1.80 -11.62 13.47
N PHE A 347 -2.80 -10.95 12.91
CA PHE A 347 -4.21 -11.24 13.17
C PHE A 347 -4.74 -12.44 12.37
N TYR A 348 -3.97 -12.96 11.41
CA TYR A 348 -4.33 -14.13 10.63
C TYR A 348 -4.01 -15.41 11.41
N LYS A 349 -5.07 -16.07 11.90
CA LYS A 349 -4.95 -17.23 12.79
C LYS A 349 -4.56 -18.52 12.07
N ASN A 350 -4.91 -18.65 10.79
CA ASN A 350 -4.68 -19.89 10.06
C ASN A 350 -3.20 -20.03 9.65
N LEU A 351 -2.78 -21.27 9.40
CA LEU A 351 -1.47 -21.55 8.84
C LEU A 351 -1.41 -21.09 7.38
N VAL A 352 -0.30 -20.47 7.00
CA VAL A 352 -0.05 -19.99 5.64
C VAL A 352 0.94 -20.97 5.01
N LYS A 353 0.41 -21.97 4.31
CA LYS A 353 1.19 -23.10 3.79
C LYS A 353 1.73 -22.84 2.38
N THR A 354 2.96 -23.23 2.12
CA THR A 354 3.58 -23.23 0.79
C THR A 354 2.76 -24.03 -0.22
N ASN A 355 2.74 -23.58 -1.48
CA ASN A 355 1.99 -24.12 -2.60
C ASN A 355 0.46 -24.06 -2.43
N SER A 356 -0.02 -23.17 -1.55
CA SER A 356 -1.45 -22.87 -1.43
C SER A 356 -1.83 -21.69 -2.33
N HIS A 357 -3.08 -21.70 -2.83
CA HIS A 357 -3.64 -20.59 -3.58
C HIS A 357 -4.04 -19.43 -2.65
N PHE A 358 -3.66 -18.20 -2.99
CA PHE A 358 -4.09 -16.98 -2.32
C PHE A 358 -4.62 -15.97 -3.34
N HIS A 359 -5.53 -15.11 -2.90
CA HIS A 359 -5.89 -13.91 -3.64
C HIS A 359 -4.83 -12.85 -3.36
N VAL A 360 -3.99 -12.59 -4.34
CA VAL A 360 -2.90 -11.63 -4.28
C VAL A 360 -3.34 -10.32 -4.92
N THR A 361 -3.31 -9.25 -4.14
CA THR A 361 -3.68 -7.89 -4.57
C THR A 361 -2.43 -7.04 -4.77
N ILE A 362 -2.37 -6.37 -5.92
CA ILE A 362 -1.28 -5.49 -6.37
C ILE A 362 -1.96 -4.23 -6.92
N GLY A 363 -1.84 -3.11 -6.21
CA GLY A 363 -2.62 -1.91 -6.50
C GLY A 363 -4.11 -2.23 -6.53
N HIS A 364 -4.79 -1.89 -7.63
CA HIS A 364 -6.21 -2.20 -7.85
C HIS A 364 -6.49 -3.58 -8.48
N THR A 365 -5.47 -4.35 -8.84
CA THR A 365 -5.66 -5.67 -9.45
C THR A 365 -5.51 -6.76 -8.41
N THR A 366 -6.46 -7.69 -8.38
CA THR A 366 -6.36 -8.89 -7.54
C THR A 366 -6.48 -10.13 -8.40
N THR A 367 -5.48 -11.00 -8.32
CA THR A 367 -5.43 -12.29 -9.02
C THR A 367 -5.24 -13.43 -8.03
N THR A 368 -5.57 -14.65 -8.44
CA THR A 368 -5.17 -15.84 -7.69
C THR A 368 -3.73 -16.23 -8.04
N ALA A 369 -3.00 -16.70 -7.03
CA ALA A 369 -1.60 -17.09 -7.19
C ALA A 369 -1.22 -18.21 -6.24
N ILE A 370 -0.27 -19.03 -6.65
CA ILE A 370 0.39 -20.03 -5.81
C ILE A 370 1.63 -19.40 -5.20
N VAL A 371 1.81 -19.58 -3.89
CA VAL A 371 2.90 -18.94 -3.15
C VAL A 371 3.80 -19.98 -2.48
N THR A 372 5.10 -19.84 -2.68
CA THR A 372 6.14 -20.71 -2.10
C THR A 372 7.04 -19.89 -1.19
N PHE A 373 7.14 -20.27 0.08
CA PHE A 373 7.92 -19.55 1.10
C PHE A 373 9.33 -20.10 1.24
N PHE A 374 10.28 -19.21 1.48
CA PHE A 374 11.67 -19.56 1.75
C PHE A 374 12.34 -18.46 2.59
N GLY A 375 13.36 -18.82 3.36
CA GLY A 375 14.04 -17.89 4.26
C GLY A 375 15.11 -18.61 5.08
N ASN A 376 15.95 -17.84 5.76
CA ASN A 376 17.02 -18.37 6.59
C ASN A 376 16.77 -18.06 8.06
N LYS A 377 17.00 -19.06 8.92
CA LYS A 377 17.02 -18.86 10.37
C LYS A 377 18.31 -18.15 10.75
N ILE A 378 18.22 -17.12 11.58
CA ILE A 378 19.41 -16.40 12.04
C ILE A 378 20.32 -17.27 12.91
N LEU A 379 19.76 -18.26 13.62
CA LEU A 379 20.52 -19.18 14.46
C LEU A 379 21.51 -20.08 13.68
N ASP A 380 21.38 -20.20 12.36
CA ASP A 380 22.25 -21.04 11.52
C ASP A 380 23.52 -20.30 11.02
N GLN A 381 23.85 -19.11 11.54
CA GLN A 381 25.09 -18.36 11.21
C GLN A 381 26.37 -19.00 11.80
N SER A 382 26.59 -20.28 11.53
CA SER A 382 27.89 -20.97 11.68
C SER A 382 28.68 -21.02 10.37
N THR A 383 28.18 -20.41 9.29
CA THR A 383 28.96 -20.16 8.07
C THR A 383 29.85 -18.93 8.26
N PRO A 384 31.18 -19.02 8.02
CA PRO A 384 32.08 -17.89 8.17
C PRO A 384 31.89 -16.93 6.98
N THR A 385 30.92 -16.04 7.07
CA THR A 385 30.87 -14.88 6.18
C THR A 385 31.89 -13.86 6.68
N THR A 386 32.92 -13.63 5.86
CA THR A 386 33.85 -12.50 5.96
C THR A 386 33.11 -11.23 6.39
N LYS A 387 33.67 -10.55 7.39
CA LYS A 387 33.08 -9.46 8.19
C LYS A 387 32.72 -8.16 7.44
N GLU A 388 32.53 -8.19 6.12
CA GLU A 388 32.21 -7.01 5.30
C GLU A 388 30.77 -6.98 4.76
N GLU A 389 29.98 -8.06 4.90
CA GLU A 389 28.59 -8.12 4.35
C GLU A 389 27.47 -8.05 5.40
N THR A 390 27.72 -7.47 6.57
CA THR A 390 26.67 -7.27 7.60
C THR A 390 25.63 -6.19 7.23
N GLY A 391 25.73 -5.59 6.04
CA GLY A 391 24.84 -4.53 5.57
C GLY A 391 23.51 -4.97 4.92
N SER A 392 23.26 -6.26 4.69
CA SER A 392 22.20 -6.68 3.75
C SER A 392 21.35 -7.88 4.19
N ILE A 393 21.26 -8.20 5.48
CA ILE A 393 20.42 -9.32 5.97
C ILE A 393 18.93 -9.11 5.61
N HIS A 394 18.52 -7.87 5.33
CA HIS A 394 17.16 -7.48 4.97
C HIS A 394 16.91 -7.33 3.47
N GLN A 395 17.91 -7.55 2.61
CA GLN A 395 17.77 -7.43 1.15
C GLN A 395 17.98 -8.79 0.50
N PHE A 396 17.03 -9.16 -0.37
CA PHE A 396 17.10 -10.40 -1.13
C PHE A 396 18.38 -10.44 -1.97
N ASN A 397 19.10 -11.55 -1.89
CA ASN A 397 20.36 -11.75 -2.61
C ASN A 397 20.35 -13.13 -3.27
N GLU A 398 20.29 -13.13 -4.61
CA GLU A 398 20.26 -14.36 -5.43
C GLU A 398 21.48 -15.27 -5.23
N LYS A 399 22.60 -14.76 -4.69
CA LYS A 399 23.81 -15.56 -4.45
C LYS A 399 23.74 -16.39 -3.17
N ILE A 400 22.83 -16.06 -2.27
CA ILE A 400 22.67 -16.74 -0.98
C ILE A 400 21.76 -17.95 -1.16
N GLU A 401 22.07 -19.05 -0.46
CA GLU A 401 21.20 -20.21 -0.39
C GLU A 401 20.10 -19.99 0.65
N TYR A 402 18.87 -20.32 0.29
CA TYR A 402 17.71 -20.16 1.15
C TYR A 402 17.08 -21.50 1.52
N SER A 403 16.68 -21.65 2.78
CA SER A 403 15.94 -22.83 3.22
C SER A 403 14.47 -22.74 2.81
N PHE A 404 13.95 -23.83 2.25
CA PHE A 404 12.54 -24.00 1.94
C PHE A 404 11.69 -24.02 3.21
N MET A 405 10.61 -23.24 3.22
CA MET A 405 9.69 -23.18 4.35
C MET A 405 8.36 -23.84 3.98
N GLU A 406 7.89 -24.77 4.82
CA GLU A 406 6.57 -25.39 4.61
C GLU A 406 5.42 -24.43 4.95
N TYR A 407 5.66 -23.55 5.92
CA TYR A 407 4.72 -22.53 6.39
C TYR A 407 5.43 -21.19 6.55
N LEU A 408 4.70 -20.09 6.33
CA LEU A 408 5.19 -18.76 6.68
C LEU A 408 5.14 -18.59 8.20
N GLU A 409 6.29 -18.25 8.78
CA GLU A 409 6.44 -18.09 10.22
C GLU A 409 6.10 -16.66 10.66
N PRO A 410 5.52 -16.46 11.85
CA PRO A 410 5.32 -15.13 12.39
C PRO A 410 6.66 -14.46 12.72
N THR A 411 6.70 -13.13 12.62
CA THR A 411 7.87 -12.34 12.96
C THR A 411 8.32 -12.65 14.39
N SER A 412 9.57 -13.08 14.54
CA SER A 412 10.17 -13.56 15.79
C SER A 412 11.67 -13.29 15.82
N LEU A 413 12.36 -13.66 16.90
CA LEU A 413 13.83 -13.58 16.98
C LEU A 413 14.52 -14.52 15.97
N GLU A 414 13.89 -15.65 15.66
CA GLU A 414 14.42 -16.61 14.66
C GLU A 414 14.25 -16.09 13.23
N TYR A 415 13.11 -15.43 12.97
CA TYR A 415 12.73 -14.86 11.69
C TYR A 415 12.32 -13.39 11.85
N PRO A 416 13.27 -12.45 11.89
CA PRO A 416 12.94 -11.03 11.95
C PRO A 416 12.38 -10.53 10.63
N VAL A 417 11.87 -9.30 10.67
CA VAL A 417 11.41 -8.54 9.50
C VAL A 417 12.45 -8.59 8.38
N GLY A 418 12.03 -8.96 7.17
CA GLY A 418 12.91 -9.06 6.00
C GLY A 418 13.78 -10.31 5.89
N SER A 419 13.66 -11.29 6.81
CA SER A 419 14.38 -12.58 6.72
C SER A 419 13.66 -13.65 5.89
N GLN A 420 12.37 -13.45 5.63
CA GLN A 420 11.50 -14.37 4.90
C GLN A 420 11.11 -13.76 3.55
N PHE A 421 11.05 -14.61 2.53
CA PHE A 421 10.71 -14.26 1.16
C PHE A 421 9.68 -15.23 0.60
N ALA A 422 9.03 -14.81 -0.47
CA ALA A 422 8.10 -15.67 -1.19
C ALA A 422 8.27 -15.57 -2.70
N LEU A 423 8.17 -16.71 -3.35
CA LEU A 423 7.99 -16.83 -4.79
C LEU A 423 6.49 -16.93 -5.07
N ILE A 424 5.96 -15.93 -5.75
CA ILE A 424 4.57 -15.88 -6.19
C ILE A 424 4.52 -16.26 -7.66
N LYS A 425 3.66 -17.23 -8.00
CA LYS A 425 3.30 -17.57 -9.36
C LYS A 425 1.85 -17.20 -9.59
N PHE A 426 1.61 -16.20 -10.43
CA PHE A 426 0.26 -15.78 -10.76
C PHE A 426 -0.41 -16.79 -11.71
N ASP A 427 -1.70 -17.00 -11.54
CA ASP A 427 -2.48 -17.85 -12.46
C ASP A 427 -2.61 -17.20 -13.85
N HIS A 428 -2.71 -15.86 -13.86
CA HIS A 428 -2.68 -15.03 -15.06
C HIS A 428 -1.65 -13.90 -14.92
N PRO A 429 -1.03 -13.46 -16.03
CA PRO A 429 -0.08 -12.34 -15.97
C PRO A 429 -0.72 -11.07 -15.41
N VAL A 430 -0.01 -10.34 -14.55
CA VAL A 430 -0.50 -9.12 -13.90
C VAL A 430 0.42 -7.95 -14.17
N LEU A 431 -0.17 -6.78 -14.45
CA LEU A 431 0.56 -5.52 -14.53
C LEU A 431 1.00 -5.11 -13.14
N CYS A 432 2.31 -5.03 -12.94
CA CYS A 432 2.88 -4.82 -11.62
C CYS A 432 3.92 -3.70 -11.68
N PRO A 433 3.60 -2.50 -11.16
CA PRO A 433 4.61 -1.47 -10.99
C PRO A 433 5.75 -1.98 -10.10
N LEU A 434 6.98 -1.60 -10.42
CA LEU A 434 8.13 -1.94 -9.57
C LEU A 434 7.94 -1.35 -8.17
N GLU A 435 8.44 -2.03 -7.14
CA GLU A 435 8.32 -1.65 -5.72
C GLU A 435 6.87 -1.67 -5.17
N SER A 436 5.92 -2.25 -5.91
CA SER A 436 4.54 -2.36 -5.43
C SER A 436 4.43 -3.17 -4.15
N VAL A 437 3.56 -2.71 -3.24
CA VAL A 437 3.11 -3.49 -2.10
C VAL A 437 2.16 -4.58 -2.59
N ILE A 438 2.41 -5.81 -2.12
CA ILE A 438 1.65 -7.00 -2.45
C ILE A 438 0.96 -7.52 -1.19
N ILE A 439 -0.34 -7.79 -1.28
CA ILE A 439 -1.13 -8.31 -0.16
C ILE A 439 -1.74 -9.66 -0.53
N GLY A 440 -1.46 -10.69 0.27
CA GLY A 440 -2.04 -12.02 0.14
C GLY A 440 -3.23 -12.20 1.08
N SER A 441 -4.35 -12.69 0.54
CA SER A 441 -5.59 -12.87 1.29
C SER A 441 -6.31 -14.16 0.93
N LYS A 442 -7.12 -14.66 1.85
CA LYS A 442 -8.05 -15.78 1.63
C LYS A 442 -9.47 -15.23 1.61
N LEU A 443 -9.91 -14.83 0.42
CA LEU A 443 -11.23 -14.21 0.22
C LEU A 443 -12.35 -15.22 -0.03
N ASP A 444 -12.01 -16.49 -0.28
CA ASP A 444 -12.98 -17.59 -0.47
C ASP A 444 -13.59 -18.10 0.85
N VAL A 445 -13.09 -17.60 1.99
CA VAL A 445 -13.66 -17.92 3.31
C VAL A 445 -15.00 -17.19 3.45
N ALA A 446 -16.02 -17.89 3.94
CA ALA A 446 -17.36 -17.37 4.12
C ALA A 446 -17.37 -16.06 4.94
N LEU A 447 -18.25 -15.12 4.54
CA LEU A 447 -18.31 -13.74 5.05
C LEU A 447 -18.70 -13.65 6.54
N ASP A 448 -19.26 -14.72 7.10
CA ASP A 448 -19.67 -14.89 8.49
C ASP A 448 -18.50 -15.18 9.45
N THR A 449 -17.33 -15.52 8.91
CA THR A 449 -16.16 -15.84 9.73
C THR A 449 -15.52 -14.56 10.26
N SER A 450 -15.58 -14.35 11.58
CA SER A 450 -15.04 -13.17 12.30
C SER A 450 -13.50 -13.06 12.31
N GLY A 451 -12.80 -13.83 11.49
CA GLY A 451 -11.34 -13.88 11.40
C GLY A 451 -10.76 -12.88 10.41
N CYS A 452 -9.52 -12.43 10.64
CA CYS A 452 -8.77 -11.68 9.64
C CYS A 452 -8.58 -12.54 8.38
N ARG A 453 -8.87 -11.97 7.20
CA ARG A 453 -8.74 -12.66 5.89
C ARG A 453 -7.44 -12.32 5.17
N ILE A 454 -6.71 -11.30 5.62
CA ILE A 454 -5.41 -10.92 5.08
C ILE A 454 -4.37 -11.80 5.75
N ALA A 455 -3.68 -12.62 4.96
CA ALA A 455 -2.74 -13.62 5.46
C ALA A 455 -1.33 -13.06 5.63
N PHE A 456 -0.88 -12.27 4.65
CA PHE A 456 0.47 -11.72 4.60
C PHE A 456 0.50 -10.45 3.74
N HIS A 457 1.54 -9.64 3.94
CA HIS A 457 1.89 -8.52 3.06
C HIS A 457 3.39 -8.54 2.76
N GLY A 458 3.78 -7.81 1.74
CA GLY A 458 5.16 -7.81 1.25
C GLY A 458 5.40 -6.74 0.21
N SER A 459 6.65 -6.55 -0.18
CA SER A 459 7.03 -5.63 -1.26
C SER A 459 7.65 -6.41 -2.40
N LEU A 460 7.33 -6.02 -3.63
CA LEU A 460 7.95 -6.58 -4.82
C LEU A 460 9.46 -6.28 -4.83
N LEU A 461 10.27 -7.34 -4.85
CA LEU A 461 11.72 -7.23 -4.97
C LEU A 461 12.17 -7.47 -6.41
N GLN A 462 11.61 -8.48 -7.06
CA GLN A 462 11.96 -8.84 -8.43
C GLN A 462 10.76 -9.39 -9.18
N GLY A 463 10.54 -8.88 -10.39
CA GLY A 463 9.48 -9.36 -11.27
C GLY A 463 9.93 -10.53 -12.14
N ILE A 464 9.03 -11.49 -12.36
CA ILE A 464 9.26 -12.65 -13.23
C ILE A 464 8.36 -12.52 -14.45
N ASP A 465 8.97 -12.40 -15.62
CA ASP A 465 8.31 -12.38 -16.91
C ASP A 465 8.61 -13.66 -17.71
N ALA A 466 8.09 -13.76 -18.92
CA ALA A 466 8.31 -14.93 -19.77
C ALA A 466 9.78 -15.11 -20.20
N SER A 467 10.59 -14.05 -20.17
CA SER A 467 11.99 -14.04 -20.64
C SER A 467 12.98 -14.47 -19.56
N ASN A 468 12.73 -14.07 -18.30
CA ASN A 468 13.66 -14.29 -17.19
C ASN A 468 13.32 -15.52 -16.33
N ARG A 469 12.20 -16.19 -16.58
CA ARG A 469 11.73 -17.35 -15.80
C ARG A 469 12.76 -18.47 -15.69
N GLN A 470 13.48 -18.76 -16.78
CA GLN A 470 14.50 -19.82 -16.79
C GLN A 470 15.73 -19.41 -15.98
N ILE A 471 16.17 -18.15 -16.13
CA ILE A 471 17.32 -17.60 -15.42
C ILE A 471 17.09 -17.66 -13.91
N LEU A 472 15.89 -17.29 -13.45
CA LEU A 472 15.53 -17.33 -12.04
C LEU A 472 15.52 -18.74 -11.46
N HIS A 473 15.13 -19.75 -12.24
CA HIS A 473 15.21 -21.13 -11.80
C HIS A 473 16.67 -21.57 -11.58
N ASP A 474 17.60 -21.01 -12.36
CA ASP A 474 19.02 -21.33 -12.27
C ASP A 474 19.76 -20.48 -11.21
N THR A 475 19.30 -19.26 -10.93
CA THR A 475 19.91 -18.37 -9.91
C THR A 475 19.35 -18.59 -8.51
N LEU A 476 18.05 -18.86 -8.36
CA LEU A 476 17.40 -18.97 -7.06
C LEU A 476 17.69 -20.34 -6.40
N ARG A 477 18.61 -20.33 -5.44
CA ARG A 477 19.03 -21.53 -4.70
C ARG A 477 18.17 -21.77 -3.47
N ILE A 478 17.02 -22.41 -3.66
CA ILE A 478 16.18 -22.88 -2.54
C ILE A 478 16.44 -24.37 -2.31
N PHE A 479 16.86 -24.72 -1.10
CA PHE A 479 17.08 -26.11 -0.71
C PHE A 479 16.10 -26.56 0.36
N LYS A 480 15.82 -27.87 0.41
CA LYS A 480 15.06 -28.48 1.50
C LYS A 480 15.96 -29.51 2.18
N THR A 481 16.27 -29.28 3.45
CA THR A 481 16.97 -30.27 4.27
C THR A 481 16.10 -31.50 4.41
N LYS A 482 16.57 -32.63 3.87
CA LYS A 482 15.92 -33.93 3.99
C LYS A 482 16.74 -34.80 4.92
N VAL A 483 16.14 -35.15 6.05
CA VAL A 483 16.71 -36.15 6.96
C VAL A 483 16.09 -37.50 6.61
N LYS A 484 16.93 -38.52 6.48
CA LYS A 484 16.51 -39.90 6.29
C LYS A 484 17.19 -40.77 7.33
N GLU A 485 16.41 -41.65 7.93
CA GLU A 485 16.89 -42.61 8.92
C GLU A 485 16.86 -44.01 8.33
N GLY A 486 17.88 -44.79 8.65
CA GLY A 486 18.01 -46.18 8.23
C GLY A 486 18.63 -47.00 9.35
N ALA A 487 18.53 -48.32 9.24
CA ALA A 487 19.13 -49.23 10.22
C ALA A 487 20.40 -49.85 9.64
N VAL A 488 21.39 -50.11 10.48
CA VAL A 488 22.52 -50.96 10.09
C VAL A 488 22.07 -52.42 10.17
N GLU A 489 22.09 -53.12 9.05
CA GLU A 489 21.72 -54.54 8.98
C GLU A 489 22.89 -55.43 9.36
N ARG A 490 24.08 -55.15 8.81
CA ARG A 490 25.31 -55.92 9.06
C ARG A 490 26.54 -55.02 9.03
N VAL A 491 27.50 -55.31 9.89
CA VAL A 491 28.86 -54.76 9.81
C VAL A 491 29.73 -55.84 9.19
N HIS A 492 30.34 -55.54 8.04
CA HIS A 492 31.16 -56.51 7.30
C HIS A 492 32.65 -56.40 7.67
N SER A 493 33.14 -55.19 7.92
CA SER A 493 34.49 -54.91 8.40
C SER A 493 34.54 -53.60 9.18
N GLU A 494 35.68 -53.24 9.76
CA GLU A 494 35.87 -51.97 10.50
C GLU A 494 35.46 -50.75 9.65
N ASP A 495 35.68 -50.80 8.34
CA ASP A 495 35.36 -49.72 7.41
C ASP A 495 34.03 -49.92 6.68
N THR A 496 33.46 -51.13 6.68
CA THR A 496 32.34 -51.49 5.81
C THR A 496 31.09 -51.86 6.60
N LEU A 497 30.00 -51.13 6.37
CA LEU A 497 28.67 -51.39 6.94
C LEU A 497 27.61 -51.47 5.85
N ILE A 498 26.64 -52.36 6.04
CA ILE A 498 25.49 -52.55 5.17
C ILE A 498 24.28 -51.99 5.90
N GLY A 499 23.73 -50.90 5.35
CA GLY A 499 22.52 -50.26 5.85
C GLY A 499 21.28 -50.70 5.09
N LYS A 500 20.16 -50.81 5.80
CA LYS A 500 18.84 -51.11 5.25
C LYS A 500 17.87 -49.97 5.56
N ASN A 501 16.81 -49.87 4.76
CA ASN A 501 15.68 -48.95 4.96
C ASN A 501 16.02 -47.44 4.88
N LEU A 502 17.23 -47.06 4.45
CA LEU A 502 17.57 -45.65 4.23
C LEU A 502 16.94 -45.07 2.94
N PHE A 503 16.73 -45.92 1.93
CA PHE A 503 16.18 -45.53 0.63
C PHE A 503 15.00 -46.45 0.23
N SER A 504 14.05 -45.92 -0.54
CA SER A 504 12.96 -46.73 -1.10
C SER A 504 13.46 -47.55 -2.28
N LYS A 505 12.79 -48.68 -2.59
CA LYS A 505 13.16 -49.59 -3.68
C LYS A 505 13.22 -48.94 -5.08
N GLN A 506 12.59 -47.76 -5.25
CA GLN A 506 12.56 -47.01 -6.50
C GLN A 506 13.62 -45.88 -6.56
N THR A 507 14.43 -45.70 -5.51
CA THR A 507 15.43 -44.64 -5.48
C THR A 507 16.67 -45.05 -6.26
N ASP A 508 17.13 -44.22 -7.19
CA ASP A 508 18.42 -44.41 -7.83
C ASP A 508 19.56 -44.10 -6.85
N LEU A 509 20.24 -45.15 -6.41
CA LEU A 509 21.34 -45.07 -5.44
C LEU A 509 22.60 -44.44 -6.04
N SER A 510 22.76 -44.43 -7.37
CA SER A 510 23.96 -43.92 -8.03
C SER A 510 24.21 -42.45 -7.74
N SER A 511 23.13 -41.67 -7.56
CA SER A 511 23.17 -40.24 -7.26
C SER A 511 23.65 -39.91 -5.83
N PHE A 512 23.75 -40.90 -4.94
CA PHE A 512 24.14 -40.72 -3.54
C PHE A 512 25.56 -41.23 -3.23
N ILE A 513 26.21 -41.88 -4.20
CA ILE A 513 27.55 -42.46 -4.03
C ILE A 513 28.58 -41.33 -3.88
N GLY A 514 29.44 -41.42 -2.88
CA GLY A 514 30.47 -40.41 -2.58
C GLY A 514 30.05 -39.33 -1.59
N ASN A 515 28.77 -39.27 -1.19
CA ASN A 515 28.29 -38.37 -0.15
C ASN A 515 28.75 -38.82 1.25
N TYR A 516 28.92 -37.86 2.16
CA TYR A 516 29.16 -38.14 3.57
C TYR A 516 27.85 -38.45 4.28
N LEU A 517 27.83 -39.53 5.06
CA LEU A 517 26.70 -39.86 5.91
C LEU A 517 27.07 -39.51 7.36
N PHE A 518 26.34 -38.56 7.94
CA PHE A 518 26.43 -38.23 9.36
C PHE A 518 25.37 -39.03 10.09
N GLY A 519 25.78 -40.05 10.84
CA GLY A 519 24.87 -40.92 11.60
C GLY A 519 25.19 -40.88 13.09
N ILE A 520 24.15 -40.74 13.91
CA ILE A 520 24.22 -41.09 15.34
C ILE A 520 23.95 -42.60 15.41
N LEU A 521 24.97 -43.39 15.75
CA LEU A 521 24.79 -44.83 15.94
C LEU A 521 24.18 -45.05 17.34
N LEU A 522 22.86 -45.15 17.42
CA LEU A 522 22.18 -45.60 18.63
C LEU A 522 22.26 -47.13 18.70
N VAL A 523 23.30 -47.64 19.37
CA VAL A 523 23.40 -49.07 19.66
C VAL A 523 22.47 -49.37 20.84
N SER A 524 21.37 -50.08 20.58
CA SER A 524 20.57 -50.66 21.66
C SER A 524 21.33 -51.86 22.23
N LEU A 525 22.19 -51.60 23.20
CA LEU A 525 22.61 -52.60 24.17
C LEU A 525 21.58 -52.62 25.30
N SER A 526 21.36 -53.77 25.91
CA SER A 526 20.46 -53.98 27.06
C SER A 526 20.77 -52.99 28.22
N PRO A 527 19.90 -52.84 29.23
CA PRO A 527 19.58 -51.55 29.87
C PRO A 527 20.63 -50.98 30.85
N LEU A 528 21.93 -51.03 30.53
CA LEU A 528 22.97 -50.52 31.43
C LEU A 528 24.13 -49.74 30.82
N ASP A 529 24.27 -49.58 29.50
CA ASP A 529 25.35 -48.71 28.98
C ASP A 529 24.93 -47.90 27.75
N TYR A 530 24.76 -46.58 27.93
CA TYR A 530 24.64 -45.60 26.86
C TYR A 530 26.02 -45.07 26.49
N TYR A 531 26.61 -45.55 25.39
CA TYR A 531 27.73 -44.87 24.73
C TYR A 531 27.25 -44.26 23.40
N LEU A 532 27.16 -42.93 23.35
CA LEU A 532 26.98 -42.17 22.10
C LEU A 532 28.35 -42.03 21.43
N ASN A 533 28.58 -42.73 20.32
CA ASN A 533 29.72 -42.46 19.44
C ASN A 533 29.24 -41.88 18.11
N LEU A 534 29.70 -40.67 17.78
CA LEU A 534 29.45 -40.04 16.48
C LEU A 534 30.45 -40.63 15.46
N LEU A 535 29.97 -41.30 14.41
CA LEU A 535 30.82 -41.86 13.35
C LEU A 535 30.59 -41.10 12.04
N LEU A 536 31.69 -40.60 11.47
CA LEU A 536 31.75 -39.96 10.15
C LEU A 536 32.26 -41.00 9.14
N LYS A 537 31.42 -41.44 8.19
CA LYS A 537 31.84 -42.39 7.14
C LYS A 537 31.44 -41.89 5.75
N ARG A 538 32.31 -42.15 4.76
CA ARG A 538 32.11 -41.83 3.34
C ARG A 538 31.40 -42.99 2.65
N VAL A 539 30.38 -42.71 1.84
CA VAL A 539 29.63 -43.75 1.10
C VAL A 539 30.42 -44.20 -0.13
N ASP A 540 30.80 -45.47 -0.19
CA ASP A 540 31.63 -46.03 -1.25
C ASP A 540 30.88 -47.02 -2.18
N LYS A 541 31.30 -47.06 -3.46
CA LYS A 541 30.55 -47.72 -4.57
C LYS A 541 30.38 -49.24 -4.42
N LYS A 542 31.20 -49.89 -3.59
CA LYS A 542 31.22 -51.36 -3.43
C LYS A 542 30.23 -51.89 -2.38
N THR A 543 29.54 -51.03 -1.63
CA THR A 543 28.82 -51.43 -0.41
C THR A 543 27.36 -50.95 -0.37
N PHE A 544 26.67 -51.01 -1.50
CA PHE A 544 25.21 -50.92 -1.54
C PHE A 544 24.68 -52.09 -2.35
N LEU A 545 24.34 -53.17 -1.63
CA LEU A 545 23.47 -54.25 -2.08
C LEU A 545 22.35 -54.41 -1.07
#